data_AF-A0A7S4B143-F1
#
_entry.id   AF-A0A7S4B143-F1
#
_cell.length_a   1.000
_cell.length_b   1.000
_cell.length_c   1.000
_cell.angle_alpha   90.00
_cell.angle_beta   90.00
_cell.angle_gamma   90.00
#
_symmetry.space_group_name_H-M   'P 1'
#
loop_
_entity.id
_entity.type
_entity.pdbx_description
1 polymer ?
#
loop_
_entity_poly.entity_id
_entity_poly.type
_entity_poly.pdbx_seq_one_letter_code
_entity_poly.pdbx_strand_id
1 'polypeptide(L)'
;MAAEECRKQLCQSMSQIGARTNAADRVLILSGGVDTCAILAAAMETNVAFAAAITVITSEDSPDRPFAAAAAAEHTLPHHIVFMTTGDLVERHLPACVNILKTFDGMTLRNSLVVAAAMQKASELGFKHAIVGDGADELLGGYSFMWKAKDAAEWKEKRDSMVSKWSFATSDLAAAHGLTSHSPYMEPDFVAWAIASAQMENCIGVRQIQLELDGERIEHETGKIVLREAFATLSSWRRKDPIEVGSGATVIGHDDFWAQLIPDAAFDDEKRDAAARGFQIKNKEHLANFRAFEHAFGRDGVKHPKARTVGQGCLGCCFELPLGEMFCHVCGAYPAQKTGA
;
A
#
# COMPACT_ATOMS: atom_id res chain seq x y z
N MET A 1 -16.82 -21.69 -10.51
CA MET A 1 -15.69 -22.52 -10.02
C MET A 1 -14.57 -21.67 -9.43
N ALA A 2 -13.81 -20.86 -10.20
CA ALA A 2 -12.68 -20.10 -9.64
C ALA A 2 -13.09 -19.04 -8.59
N ALA A 3 -14.12 -18.24 -8.88
CA ALA A 3 -14.64 -17.23 -7.96
C ALA A 3 -15.23 -17.85 -6.67
N GLU A 4 -15.89 -19.00 -6.78
CA GLU A 4 -16.44 -19.73 -5.65
C GLU A 4 -15.35 -20.29 -4.73
N GLU A 5 -14.27 -20.84 -5.31
CA GLU A 5 -13.12 -21.27 -4.51
C GLU A 5 -12.40 -20.06 -3.88
N CYS A 6 -12.26 -18.94 -4.59
CA CYS A 6 -11.72 -17.70 -4.03
C CYS A 6 -12.52 -17.21 -2.82
N ARG A 7 -13.86 -17.21 -2.92
CA ARG A 7 -14.77 -16.89 -1.81
C ARG A 7 -14.51 -17.81 -0.62
N LYS A 8 -14.51 -19.13 -0.87
CA LYS A 8 -14.29 -20.14 0.18
C LYS A 8 -12.95 -19.95 0.89
N GLN A 9 -11.87 -19.73 0.14
CA GLN A 9 -10.53 -19.50 0.71
C GLN A 9 -10.49 -18.21 1.53
N LEU A 10 -11.10 -17.11 1.05
CA LEU A 10 -11.14 -15.87 1.81
C LEU A 10 -11.96 -16.00 3.10
N CYS A 11 -13.10 -16.69 3.05
CA CYS A 11 -13.91 -17.00 4.22
C CYS A 11 -13.16 -17.89 5.23
N GLN A 12 -12.38 -18.86 4.75
CA GLN A 12 -11.51 -19.67 5.61
C GLN A 12 -10.44 -18.81 6.30
N SER A 13 -9.74 -17.95 5.55
CA SER A 13 -8.77 -17.00 6.11
C SER A 13 -9.39 -16.09 7.17
N MET A 14 -10.58 -15.55 6.89
CA MET A 14 -11.31 -14.70 7.84
C MET A 14 -11.69 -15.45 9.11
N SER A 15 -12.13 -16.71 8.99
CA SER A 15 -12.44 -17.56 10.15
C SER A 15 -11.20 -17.87 10.98
N GLN A 16 -10.04 -18.13 10.35
CA GLN A 16 -8.76 -18.35 11.02
C GLN A 16 -8.29 -17.11 11.79
N ILE A 17 -8.41 -15.92 11.21
CA ILE A 17 -8.17 -14.64 11.90
C ILE A 17 -9.18 -14.48 13.04
N GLY A 18 -10.45 -14.75 12.76
CA GLY A 18 -11.58 -14.88 13.70
C GLY A 18 -11.21 -15.59 14.99
N ALA A 19 -10.71 -16.81 14.86
CA ALA A 19 -10.42 -17.70 15.98
C ALA A 19 -9.23 -17.26 16.85
N ARG A 20 -8.29 -16.49 16.30
CA ARG A 20 -7.05 -16.07 17.01
C ARG A 20 -7.05 -14.60 17.45
N THR A 21 -8.11 -13.85 17.18
CA THR A 21 -8.23 -12.43 17.54
C THR A 21 -9.56 -12.15 18.23
N ASN A 22 -9.54 -11.28 19.23
CA ASN A 22 -10.76 -10.87 19.92
C ASN A 22 -11.57 -9.89 19.06
N ALA A 23 -12.89 -10.10 18.98
CA ALA A 23 -13.78 -9.24 18.20
C ALA A 23 -13.76 -7.77 18.65
N ALA A 24 -13.70 -7.53 19.97
CA ALA A 24 -13.67 -6.17 20.54
C ALA A 24 -12.37 -5.40 20.22
N ASP A 25 -11.29 -6.12 19.90
CA ASP A 25 -9.97 -5.55 19.65
C ASP A 25 -9.64 -5.45 18.15
N ARG A 26 -10.58 -5.84 17.28
CA ARG A 26 -10.39 -5.97 15.83
C ARG A 26 -10.97 -4.76 15.09
N VAL A 27 -10.13 -4.11 14.30
CA VAL A 27 -10.50 -2.99 13.44
C VAL A 27 -10.15 -3.28 11.99
N LEU A 28 -11.03 -2.91 11.07
CA LEU A 28 -10.72 -2.95 9.64
C LEU A 28 -10.12 -1.61 9.21
N ILE A 29 -8.98 -1.64 8.52
CA ILE A 29 -8.52 -0.47 7.77
C ILE A 29 -9.24 -0.50 6.42
N LEU A 30 -10.22 0.36 6.25
CA LEU A 30 -11.22 0.31 5.17
C LEU A 30 -10.96 1.43 4.16
N SER A 31 -10.52 1.09 2.95
CA SER A 31 -10.40 2.05 1.83
C SER A 31 -11.67 2.15 0.99
N GLY A 32 -12.63 1.23 1.19
CA GLY A 32 -13.73 1.06 0.24
C GLY A 32 -13.25 0.52 -1.11
N GLY A 33 -12.04 -0.03 -1.18
CA GLY A 33 -11.54 -0.76 -2.34
C GLY A 33 -12.12 -2.17 -2.43
N VAL A 34 -11.87 -2.83 -3.56
CA VAL A 34 -12.29 -4.22 -3.82
C VAL A 34 -11.89 -5.15 -2.67
N ASP A 35 -10.66 -5.00 -2.18
CA ASP A 35 -10.05 -5.94 -1.24
C ASP A 35 -10.71 -5.79 0.13
N THR A 36 -10.71 -4.59 0.71
CA THR A 36 -11.31 -4.35 2.03
C THR A 36 -12.82 -4.60 2.04
N CYS A 37 -13.53 -4.37 0.93
CA CYS A 37 -14.96 -4.70 0.82
C CYS A 37 -15.21 -6.20 0.70
N ALA A 38 -14.34 -6.95 0.00
CA ALA A 38 -14.40 -8.41 -0.02
C ALA A 38 -14.10 -9.01 1.37
N ILE A 39 -13.19 -8.40 2.14
CA ILE A 39 -12.95 -8.75 3.55
C ILE A 39 -14.22 -8.58 4.38
N LEU A 40 -14.92 -7.44 4.25
CA LEU A 40 -16.19 -7.20 4.94
C LEU A 40 -17.25 -8.24 4.58
N ALA A 41 -17.40 -8.55 3.30
CA ALA A 41 -18.35 -9.56 2.83
C ALA A 41 -18.02 -10.96 3.36
N ALA A 42 -16.75 -11.38 3.29
CA ALA A 42 -16.30 -12.66 3.85
C ALA A 42 -16.50 -12.73 5.37
N ALA A 43 -16.29 -11.61 6.08
CA ALA A 43 -16.51 -11.52 7.52
C ALA A 43 -18.00 -11.73 7.88
N MET A 44 -18.94 -11.18 7.09
CA MET A 44 -20.36 -11.44 7.28
C MET A 44 -20.72 -12.91 7.10
N GLU A 45 -20.25 -13.55 6.01
CA GLU A 45 -20.54 -14.96 5.74
C GLU A 45 -20.01 -15.90 6.84
N THR A 46 -18.96 -15.47 7.55
CA THR A 46 -18.27 -16.25 8.58
C THR A 46 -18.62 -15.83 10.01
N ASN A 47 -19.52 -14.85 10.19
CA ASN A 47 -19.85 -14.24 11.48
C ASN A 47 -18.64 -13.70 12.25
N VAL A 48 -17.62 -13.24 11.52
CA VAL A 48 -16.45 -12.59 12.10
C VAL A 48 -16.74 -11.10 12.28
N ALA A 49 -16.84 -10.66 13.52
CA ALA A 49 -17.17 -9.27 13.84
C ALA A 49 -15.92 -8.37 13.89
N PHE A 50 -16.12 -7.12 13.46
CA PHE A 50 -15.20 -6.01 13.67
C PHE A 50 -15.81 -5.06 14.70
N ALA A 51 -14.98 -4.50 15.58
CA ALA A 51 -15.42 -3.47 16.52
C ALA A 51 -15.64 -2.12 15.81
N ALA A 52 -14.84 -1.83 14.78
CA ALA A 52 -14.96 -0.62 13.97
C ALA A 52 -14.25 -0.77 12.61
N ALA A 53 -14.41 0.23 11.75
CA ALA A 53 -13.57 0.50 10.60
C ALA A 53 -12.91 1.88 10.71
N ILE A 54 -11.72 2.03 10.13
CA ILE A 54 -10.99 3.30 10.02
C ILE A 54 -10.67 3.58 8.56
N THR A 55 -10.93 4.81 8.12
CA THR A 55 -10.52 5.33 6.80
C THR A 55 -9.78 6.64 7.00
N VAL A 56 -8.67 6.84 6.31
CA VAL A 56 -7.93 8.10 6.33
C VAL A 56 -8.13 8.82 5.00
N ILE A 57 -8.49 10.10 5.07
CA ILE A 57 -8.73 10.95 3.90
C ILE A 57 -8.03 12.30 4.09
N THR A 58 -7.62 12.92 2.99
CA THR A 58 -6.97 14.25 3.02
C THR A 58 -7.85 15.39 2.56
N SER A 59 -8.96 15.06 1.91
CA SER A 59 -9.98 15.99 1.46
C SER A 59 -11.35 15.32 1.45
N GLU A 60 -12.41 16.12 1.43
CA GLU A 60 -13.78 15.62 1.32
C GLU A 60 -14.06 14.94 -0.02
N ASP A 61 -13.26 15.25 -1.03
CA ASP A 61 -13.30 14.70 -2.39
C ASP A 61 -12.39 13.46 -2.54
N SER A 62 -11.82 12.94 -1.44
CA SER A 62 -10.96 11.76 -1.49
C SER A 62 -11.73 10.57 -2.06
N PRO A 63 -11.25 9.90 -3.14
CA PRO A 63 -11.99 8.85 -3.82
C PRO A 63 -12.46 7.70 -2.93
N ASP A 64 -11.72 7.39 -1.87
CA ASP A 64 -12.08 6.32 -0.92
C ASP A 64 -13.30 6.64 -0.06
N ARG A 65 -13.53 7.93 0.24
CA ARG A 65 -14.55 8.38 1.19
C ARG A 65 -15.96 7.82 0.90
N PRO A 66 -16.56 8.02 -0.29
CA PRO A 66 -17.93 7.56 -0.54
C PRO A 66 -18.06 6.04 -0.46
N PHE A 67 -17.08 5.31 -1.02
CA PHE A 67 -17.08 3.85 -1.01
C PHE A 67 -16.90 3.28 0.39
N ALA A 68 -15.95 3.81 1.18
CA ALA A 68 -15.69 3.34 2.53
C ALA A 68 -16.88 3.63 3.46
N ALA A 69 -17.47 4.83 3.36
CA ALA A 69 -18.65 5.20 4.15
C ALA A 69 -19.85 4.31 3.80
N ALA A 70 -20.11 4.07 2.52
CA ALA A 70 -21.19 3.19 2.08
C ALA A 70 -20.96 1.75 2.55
N ALA A 71 -19.73 1.24 2.45
CA ALA A 71 -19.40 -0.12 2.87
C ALA A 71 -19.53 -0.30 4.38
N ALA A 72 -19.10 0.68 5.19
CA ALA A 72 -19.30 0.61 6.63
C ALA A 72 -20.80 0.68 7.00
N ALA A 73 -21.58 1.50 6.29
CA ALA A 73 -23.03 1.64 6.52
C ALA A 73 -23.81 0.36 6.17
N GLU A 74 -23.53 -0.27 5.01
CA GLU A 74 -24.14 -1.53 4.59
C GLU A 74 -23.92 -2.65 5.63
N HIS A 75 -22.77 -2.61 6.31
CA HIS A 75 -22.40 -3.58 7.34
C HIS A 75 -22.72 -3.11 8.78
N THR A 76 -23.39 -1.97 8.96
CA THR A 76 -23.70 -1.36 10.28
C THR A 76 -22.48 -1.27 11.20
N LEU A 77 -21.31 -0.99 10.63
CA LEU A 77 -20.03 -0.96 11.33
C LEU A 77 -19.72 0.47 11.81
N PRO A 78 -19.36 0.69 13.10
CA PRO A 78 -18.87 1.99 13.55
C PRO A 78 -17.68 2.44 12.70
N HIS A 79 -17.82 3.60 12.04
CA HIS A 79 -16.85 4.08 11.07
C HIS A 79 -16.16 5.34 11.54
N HIS A 80 -14.84 5.28 11.67
CA HIS A 80 -14.00 6.41 12.01
C HIS A 80 -13.31 6.94 10.75
N ILE A 81 -13.82 8.05 10.21
CA ILE A 81 -13.15 8.81 9.16
C ILE A 81 -12.14 9.75 9.82
N VAL A 82 -10.86 9.52 9.56
CA VAL A 82 -9.75 10.36 9.98
C VAL A 82 -9.47 11.35 8.87
N PHE A 83 -9.93 12.59 9.05
CA PHE A 83 -9.57 13.69 8.17
C PHE A 83 -8.22 14.27 8.59
N MET A 84 -7.25 14.30 7.68
CA MET A 84 -5.94 14.90 7.94
C MET A 84 -5.39 15.55 6.68
N THR A 85 -5.05 16.84 6.76
CA THR A 85 -4.49 17.54 5.60
C THR A 85 -3.19 16.88 5.15
N THR A 86 -2.82 17.05 3.88
CA THR A 86 -1.55 16.52 3.36
C THR A 86 -0.33 17.12 4.08
N GLY A 87 -0.42 18.38 4.53
CA GLY A 87 0.57 19.02 5.38
C GLY A 87 0.70 18.33 6.75
N ASP A 88 -0.42 18.11 7.45
CA ASP A 88 -0.44 17.40 8.73
C ASP A 88 0.11 15.96 8.60
N LEU A 89 -0.23 15.25 7.51
CA LEU A 89 0.28 13.91 7.25
C LEU A 89 1.81 13.89 7.20
N VAL A 90 2.39 14.83 6.42
CA VAL A 90 3.83 14.98 6.30
C VAL A 90 4.44 15.35 7.64
N GLU A 91 3.94 16.39 8.30
CA GLU A 91 4.51 16.90 9.55
C GLU A 91 4.51 15.85 10.66
N ARG A 92 3.40 15.12 10.82
CA ARG A 92 3.21 14.19 11.94
C ARG A 92 3.84 12.82 11.70
N HIS A 93 3.81 12.32 10.46
CA HIS A 93 4.15 10.92 10.20
C HIS A 93 5.46 10.73 9.43
N LEU A 94 5.94 11.70 8.65
CA LEU A 94 7.13 11.50 7.82
C LEU A 94 8.38 11.11 8.64
N PRO A 95 8.73 11.80 9.75
CA PRO A 95 9.93 11.42 10.51
C PRO A 95 9.88 9.99 11.04
N ALA A 96 8.72 9.56 11.57
CA ALA A 96 8.54 8.22 12.10
C ALA A 96 8.56 7.17 10.99
N CYS A 97 7.83 7.39 9.88
CA CYS A 97 7.79 6.46 8.75
C CYS A 97 9.18 6.26 8.14
N VAL A 98 9.96 7.33 7.93
CA VAL A 98 11.34 7.24 7.43
C VAL A 98 12.22 6.41 8.37
N ASN A 99 12.10 6.62 9.68
CA ASN A 99 12.87 5.88 10.67
C ASN A 99 12.49 4.39 10.74
N ILE A 100 11.19 4.08 10.73
CA ILE A 100 10.66 2.71 10.81
C ILE A 100 11.03 1.93 9.55
N LEU A 101 10.74 2.51 8.38
CA LEU A 101 10.88 1.85 7.08
C LEU A 101 12.27 1.98 6.48
N LYS A 102 13.13 2.82 7.06
CA LYS A 102 14.54 3.01 6.66
C LYS A 102 14.67 3.38 5.19
N THR A 103 13.79 4.26 4.74
CA THR A 103 13.66 4.65 3.33
C THR A 103 13.33 6.13 3.21
N PHE A 104 13.73 6.71 2.09
CA PHE A 104 13.32 8.03 1.64
C PHE A 104 12.65 7.99 0.25
N ASP A 105 12.20 6.80 -0.19
CA ASP A 105 11.37 6.63 -1.39
C ASP A 105 9.99 7.30 -1.22
N GLY A 106 9.68 8.26 -2.10
CA GLY A 106 8.41 8.99 -2.08
C GLY A 106 7.17 8.12 -2.32
N MET A 107 7.27 7.08 -3.17
CA MET A 107 6.12 6.19 -3.42
C MET A 107 5.77 5.37 -2.18
N THR A 108 6.78 4.74 -1.56
CA THR A 108 6.59 3.99 -0.32
C THR A 108 6.09 4.91 0.80
N LEU A 109 6.70 6.10 0.95
CA LEU A 109 6.37 7.00 2.05
C LEU A 109 4.97 7.58 1.93
N ARG A 110 4.52 8.06 0.76
CA ARG A 110 3.15 8.61 0.60
C ARG A 110 2.08 7.65 1.10
N ASN A 111 2.19 6.38 0.74
CA ASN A 111 1.28 5.34 1.22
C ASN A 111 1.43 5.07 2.72
N SER A 112 2.67 5.04 3.19
CA SER A 112 2.99 4.79 4.59
C SER A 112 2.50 5.88 5.54
N LEU A 113 2.47 7.16 5.11
CA LEU A 113 1.91 8.24 5.94
C LEU A 113 0.42 7.99 6.24
N VAL A 114 -0.34 7.57 5.24
CA VAL A 114 -1.77 7.27 5.35
C VAL A 114 -2.00 6.04 6.24
N VAL A 115 -1.18 4.99 6.05
CA VAL A 115 -1.25 3.78 6.88
C VAL A 115 -0.87 4.10 8.34
N ALA A 116 0.18 4.89 8.57
CA ALA A 116 0.60 5.29 9.91
C ALA A 116 -0.49 6.09 10.65
N ALA A 117 -1.17 7.00 9.94
CA ALA A 117 -2.33 7.70 10.46
C ALA A 117 -3.46 6.76 10.90
N ALA A 118 -3.75 5.73 10.09
CA ALA A 118 -4.76 4.72 10.41
C ALA A 118 -4.35 3.88 11.63
N MET A 119 -3.08 3.46 11.71
CA MET A 119 -2.56 2.70 12.84
C MET A 119 -2.51 3.52 14.14
N GLN A 120 -2.13 4.80 14.05
CA GLN A 120 -2.21 5.71 15.19
C GLN A 120 -3.65 5.80 15.70
N LYS A 121 -4.63 6.02 14.81
CA LYS A 121 -6.03 6.12 15.22
C LYS A 121 -6.53 4.82 15.85
N ALA A 122 -6.14 3.68 15.28
CA ALA A 122 -6.49 2.38 15.82
C ALA A 122 -5.94 2.18 17.25
N SER A 123 -4.69 2.59 17.48
CA SER A 123 -4.04 2.54 18.79
C SER A 123 -4.74 3.46 19.81
N GLU A 124 -5.07 4.69 19.42
CA GLU A 124 -5.79 5.67 20.27
C GLU A 124 -7.17 5.15 20.71
N LEU A 125 -7.84 4.38 19.84
CA LEU A 125 -9.13 3.76 20.13
C LEU A 125 -9.00 2.44 20.93
N GLY A 126 -7.77 2.01 21.23
CA GLY A 126 -7.48 0.83 22.06
C GLY A 126 -7.46 -0.50 21.30
N PHE A 127 -7.61 -0.51 19.98
CA PHE A 127 -7.59 -1.73 19.18
C PHE A 127 -6.20 -2.39 19.18
N LYS A 128 -6.18 -3.72 18.96
CA LYS A 128 -4.95 -4.54 18.95
C LYS A 128 -4.70 -5.22 17.62
N HIS A 129 -5.74 -5.41 16.82
CA HIS A 129 -5.66 -6.14 15.56
C HIS A 129 -6.21 -5.30 14.41
N ALA A 130 -5.32 -4.88 13.51
CA ALA A 130 -5.69 -4.19 12.29
C ALA A 130 -5.83 -5.21 11.15
N ILE A 131 -7.00 -5.31 10.54
CA ILE A 131 -7.22 -6.14 9.36
C ILE A 131 -7.07 -5.27 8.11
N VAL A 132 -6.29 -5.74 7.15
CA VAL A 132 -5.86 -4.96 5.97
C VAL A 132 -5.98 -5.78 4.68
N GLY A 133 -5.92 -5.10 3.53
CA GLY A 133 -6.06 -5.71 2.20
C GLY A 133 -4.75 -6.17 1.54
N ASP A 134 -3.62 -6.10 2.24
CA ASP A 134 -2.29 -6.40 1.70
C ASP A 134 -2.21 -7.80 1.07
N GLY A 135 -1.49 -7.95 -0.05
CA GLY A 135 -1.32 -9.22 -0.74
C GLY A 135 -2.36 -9.54 -1.82
N ALA A 136 -3.54 -8.89 -1.79
CA ALA A 136 -4.58 -9.12 -2.80
C ALA A 136 -4.12 -8.71 -4.21
N ASP A 137 -3.50 -7.53 -4.34
CA ASP A 137 -3.02 -7.02 -5.62
C ASP A 137 -1.90 -7.90 -6.19
N GLU A 138 -0.96 -8.33 -5.35
CA GLU A 138 0.17 -9.19 -5.72
C GLU A 138 -0.30 -10.59 -6.18
N LEU A 139 -1.24 -11.21 -5.46
CA LEU A 139 -1.71 -12.57 -5.77
C LEU A 139 -2.66 -12.63 -6.97
N LEU A 140 -3.53 -11.62 -7.11
CA LEU A 140 -4.67 -11.67 -8.02
C LEU A 140 -4.57 -10.65 -9.17
N GLY A 141 -3.37 -10.12 -9.41
CA GLY A 141 -3.09 -9.32 -10.60
C GLY A 141 -3.64 -7.90 -10.55
N GLY A 142 -3.70 -7.27 -9.37
CA GLY A 142 -4.30 -5.94 -9.20
C GLY A 142 -3.49 -4.77 -9.75
N TYR A 143 -2.17 -4.94 -9.96
CA TYR A 143 -1.32 -3.90 -10.51
C TYR A 143 -1.33 -3.87 -12.04
N SER A 144 -1.42 -2.67 -12.61
CA SER A 144 -1.50 -2.47 -14.07
C SER A 144 -0.28 -2.98 -14.85
N PHE A 145 0.90 -3.03 -14.24
CA PHE A 145 2.08 -3.62 -14.88
C PHE A 145 1.97 -5.15 -15.05
N MET A 146 1.11 -5.82 -14.28
CA MET A 146 0.84 -7.25 -14.42
C MET A 146 -0.09 -7.55 -15.60
N TRP A 147 -0.91 -6.57 -16.01
CA TRP A 147 -1.83 -6.72 -17.14
C TRP A 147 -1.11 -6.79 -18.49
N LYS A 148 0.12 -6.25 -18.54
CA LYS A 148 0.99 -6.25 -19.72
C LYS A 148 1.74 -7.57 -19.96
N ALA A 149 1.44 -8.64 -19.23
CA ALA A 149 2.05 -9.95 -19.47
C ALA A 149 1.62 -10.50 -20.84
N LYS A 150 2.55 -11.08 -21.60
CA LYS A 150 2.26 -11.57 -22.97
C LYS A 150 1.48 -12.87 -22.96
N ASP A 151 1.71 -13.70 -21.95
CA ASP A 151 1.06 -14.99 -21.77
C ASP A 151 0.94 -15.36 -20.29
N ALA A 152 0.23 -16.47 -20.03
CA ALA A 152 -0.02 -16.97 -18.69
C ALA A 152 1.26 -17.40 -17.94
N ALA A 153 2.30 -17.83 -18.66
CA ALA A 153 3.56 -18.26 -18.05
C ALA A 153 4.34 -17.04 -17.53
N GLU A 154 4.46 -15.98 -18.33
CA GLU A 154 5.07 -14.72 -17.91
C GLU A 154 4.31 -14.08 -16.74
N TRP A 155 2.96 -14.09 -16.78
CA TRP A 155 2.15 -13.59 -15.68
C TRP A 155 2.42 -14.37 -14.39
N LYS A 156 2.43 -15.70 -14.47
CA LYS A 156 2.70 -16.58 -13.32
C LYS A 156 4.10 -16.36 -12.77
N GLU A 157 5.12 -16.27 -13.61
CA GLU A 157 6.50 -16.01 -13.19
C GLU A 157 6.61 -14.65 -12.46
N LYS A 158 6.03 -13.59 -13.03
CA LYS A 158 6.01 -12.26 -12.42
C LYS A 158 5.32 -12.25 -11.06
N ARG A 159 4.14 -12.88 -10.98
CA ARG A 159 3.37 -13.02 -9.75
C ARG A 159 4.15 -13.79 -8.69
N ASP A 160 4.63 -14.99 -9.01
CA ASP A 160 5.30 -15.87 -8.05
C ASP A 160 6.63 -15.24 -7.57
N SER A 161 7.36 -14.57 -8.45
CA SER A 161 8.56 -13.79 -8.10
C SER A 161 8.24 -12.66 -7.12
N MET A 162 7.14 -11.93 -7.35
CA MET A 162 6.67 -10.86 -6.47
C MET A 162 6.26 -11.39 -5.10
N VAL A 163 5.44 -12.45 -5.06
CA VAL A 163 4.98 -13.10 -3.82
C VAL A 163 6.16 -13.67 -3.02
N SER A 164 7.18 -14.21 -3.68
CA SER A 164 8.36 -14.75 -2.99
C SER A 164 9.22 -13.70 -2.28
N LYS A 165 9.05 -12.42 -2.61
CA LYS A 165 9.88 -11.30 -2.13
C LYS A 165 9.07 -10.16 -1.53
N TRP A 166 7.74 -10.29 -1.46
CA TRP A 166 6.88 -9.20 -1.04
C TRP A 166 7.20 -8.77 0.40
N SER A 167 7.03 -7.49 0.67
CA SER A 167 7.11 -6.93 2.00
C SER A 167 6.15 -5.74 2.06
N PHE A 168 5.52 -5.56 3.21
CA PHE A 168 4.51 -4.53 3.40
C PHE A 168 4.89 -3.67 4.59
N ALA A 169 4.98 -2.36 4.35
CA ALA A 169 5.22 -1.36 5.38
C ALA A 169 4.18 -1.44 6.52
N THR A 170 2.97 -1.89 6.20
CA THR A 170 1.83 -2.03 7.12
C THR A 170 2.17 -2.77 8.40
N SER A 171 2.94 -3.86 8.32
CA SER A 171 3.27 -4.69 9.48
C SER A 171 4.21 -3.96 10.46
N ASP A 172 5.25 -3.31 9.95
CA ASP A 172 6.18 -2.50 10.74
C ASP A 172 5.48 -1.27 11.35
N LEU A 173 4.60 -0.61 10.58
CA LEU A 173 3.82 0.52 11.05
C LEU A 173 2.79 0.12 12.12
N ALA A 174 2.09 -0.99 11.95
CA ALA A 174 1.19 -1.53 12.97
C ALA A 174 1.94 -1.84 14.27
N ALA A 175 3.09 -2.52 14.16
CA ALA A 175 3.93 -2.85 15.31
C ALA A 175 4.43 -1.60 16.05
N ALA A 176 4.84 -0.55 15.32
CA ALA A 176 5.27 0.72 15.91
C ALA A 176 4.17 1.42 16.72
N HIS A 177 2.90 1.14 16.43
CA HIS A 177 1.73 1.65 17.15
C HIS A 177 1.13 0.64 18.14
N GLY A 178 1.81 -0.50 18.40
CA GLY A 178 1.36 -1.51 19.34
C GLY A 178 0.20 -2.38 18.84
N LEU A 179 0.02 -2.48 17.52
CA LEU A 179 -0.96 -3.35 16.86
C LEU A 179 -0.28 -4.52 16.16
N THR A 180 -1.07 -5.54 15.86
CA THR A 180 -0.72 -6.60 14.91
C THR A 180 -1.59 -6.45 13.67
N SER A 181 -0.98 -6.32 12.50
CA SER A 181 -1.70 -6.36 11.22
C SER A 181 -1.96 -7.81 10.80
N HIS A 182 -3.15 -8.07 10.24
CA HIS A 182 -3.46 -9.34 9.58
C HIS A 182 -4.06 -9.06 8.21
N SER A 183 -3.63 -9.81 7.20
CA SER A 183 -4.30 -9.84 5.90
C SER A 183 -4.83 -11.24 5.62
N PRO A 184 -6.14 -11.42 5.38
CA PRO A 184 -6.69 -12.73 5.02
C PRO A 184 -6.15 -13.25 3.69
N TYR A 185 -5.67 -12.37 2.81
CA TYR A 185 -5.02 -12.74 1.56
C TYR A 185 -3.63 -13.35 1.76
N MET A 186 -2.99 -13.07 2.89
CA MET A 186 -1.67 -13.56 3.23
C MET A 186 -1.70 -14.81 4.11
N GLU A 187 -2.89 -15.33 4.46
CA GLU A 187 -2.98 -16.62 5.15
C GLU A 187 -2.40 -17.74 4.25
N PRO A 188 -1.65 -18.70 4.83
CA PRO A 188 -0.94 -19.71 4.05
C PRO A 188 -1.82 -20.47 3.05
N ASP A 189 -3.05 -20.80 3.44
CA ASP A 189 -4.00 -21.52 2.59
C ASP A 189 -4.44 -20.68 1.37
N PHE A 190 -4.71 -19.38 1.58
CA PHE A 190 -5.09 -18.46 0.51
C PHE A 190 -3.93 -18.26 -0.48
N VAL A 191 -2.71 -18.07 0.04
CA VAL A 191 -1.49 -17.94 -0.78
C VAL A 191 -1.25 -19.21 -1.59
N ALA A 192 -1.32 -20.38 -0.96
CA ALA A 192 -1.11 -21.67 -1.60
C ALA A 192 -2.14 -21.90 -2.73
N TRP A 193 -3.42 -21.62 -2.45
CA TRP A 193 -4.46 -21.69 -3.47
C TRP A 193 -4.22 -20.71 -4.62
N ALA A 194 -3.92 -19.44 -4.32
CA ALA A 194 -3.70 -18.44 -5.35
C ALA A 194 -2.52 -18.82 -6.26
N ILE A 195 -1.40 -19.28 -5.70
CA ILE A 195 -0.23 -19.71 -6.48
C ILE A 195 -0.57 -20.92 -7.37
N ALA A 196 -1.33 -21.89 -6.84
CA ALA A 196 -1.66 -23.13 -7.54
C ALA A 196 -2.77 -22.97 -8.59
N SER A 197 -3.77 -22.13 -8.31
CA SER A 197 -5.07 -22.17 -9.00
C SER A 197 -5.49 -20.84 -9.60
N ALA A 198 -5.02 -19.69 -9.12
CA ALA A 198 -5.33 -18.42 -9.77
C ALA A 198 -4.58 -18.35 -11.11
N GLN A 199 -5.32 -18.27 -12.21
CA GLN A 199 -4.79 -18.16 -13.58
C GLN A 199 -5.04 -16.76 -14.12
N MET A 200 -4.19 -16.33 -15.06
CA MET A 200 -4.24 -14.99 -15.66
C MET A 200 -5.64 -14.64 -16.18
N GLU A 201 -6.28 -15.55 -16.92
CA GLU A 201 -7.62 -15.41 -17.51
C GLU A 201 -8.76 -15.17 -16.50
N ASN A 202 -8.58 -15.64 -15.26
CA ASN A 202 -9.53 -15.43 -14.17
C ASN A 202 -9.17 -14.20 -13.33
N CYS A 203 -7.97 -13.65 -13.47
CA CYS A 203 -7.49 -12.53 -12.67
C CYS A 203 -7.56 -11.21 -13.43
N ILE A 204 -7.29 -11.22 -14.73
CA ILE A 204 -7.11 -10.03 -15.56
C ILE A 204 -8.02 -10.09 -16.78
N GLY A 205 -8.62 -8.96 -17.12
CA GLY A 205 -9.42 -8.83 -18.32
C GLY A 205 -10.20 -7.53 -18.38
N VAL A 206 -10.87 -7.30 -19.51
CA VAL A 206 -11.73 -6.13 -19.70
C VAL A 206 -13.08 -6.37 -19.03
N ARG A 207 -13.49 -5.42 -18.20
CA ARG A 207 -14.77 -5.41 -17.49
C ARG A 207 -15.32 -3.99 -17.41
N GLN A 208 -16.60 -3.90 -17.11
CA GLN A 208 -17.28 -2.64 -16.83
C GLN A 208 -16.94 -2.22 -15.40
N ILE A 209 -16.16 -1.15 -15.24
CA ILE A 209 -15.80 -0.60 -13.92
C ILE A 209 -16.40 0.79 -13.73
N GLN A 210 -16.73 1.14 -12.49
CA GLN A 210 -17.13 2.48 -12.09
C GLN A 210 -15.95 3.25 -11.48
N LEU A 211 -15.86 4.52 -11.83
CA LEU A 211 -14.86 5.44 -11.30
C LEU A 211 -15.28 6.05 -9.95
N GLU A 212 -16.56 6.37 -9.86
CA GLU A 212 -17.23 6.97 -8.70
C GLU A 212 -18.34 6.03 -8.23
N LEU A 213 -18.76 6.17 -6.97
CA LEU A 213 -19.84 5.36 -6.42
C LEU A 213 -21.14 5.70 -7.16
N ASP A 214 -21.85 4.68 -7.63
CA ASP A 214 -23.05 4.80 -8.46
C ASP A 214 -22.88 5.61 -9.76
N GLY A 215 -21.63 5.86 -10.17
CA GLY A 215 -21.30 6.53 -11.41
C GLY A 215 -21.44 5.63 -12.65
N GLU A 216 -21.24 6.22 -13.82
CA GLU A 216 -21.22 5.48 -15.07
C GLU A 216 -20.11 4.42 -15.07
N ARG A 217 -20.41 3.27 -15.69
CA ARG A 217 -19.44 2.23 -15.92
C ARG A 217 -18.79 2.38 -17.28
N ILE A 218 -17.49 2.15 -17.31
CA ILE A 218 -16.66 2.20 -18.50
C ILE A 218 -15.98 0.86 -18.71
N GLU A 219 -15.74 0.49 -19.97
CA GLU A 219 -14.85 -0.63 -20.27
C GLU A 219 -13.42 -0.29 -19.90
N HIS A 220 -12.82 -1.14 -19.08
CA HIS A 220 -11.46 -0.96 -18.62
C HIS A 220 -10.82 -2.32 -18.33
N GLU A 221 -9.53 -2.45 -18.62
CA GLU A 221 -8.76 -3.61 -18.19
C GLU A 221 -8.55 -3.58 -16.68
N THR A 222 -8.94 -4.63 -15.97
CA THR A 222 -8.81 -4.69 -14.51
C THR A 222 -8.22 -6.00 -14.06
N GLY A 223 -7.50 -5.93 -12.95
CA GLY A 223 -7.12 -7.08 -12.15
C GLY A 223 -8.22 -7.57 -11.21
N LYS A 224 -7.88 -8.63 -10.48
CA LYS A 224 -8.66 -9.23 -9.39
C LYS A 224 -10.05 -9.71 -9.79
N ILE A 225 -10.28 -10.03 -11.08
CA ILE A 225 -11.61 -10.45 -11.58
C ILE A 225 -12.19 -11.59 -10.72
N VAL A 226 -11.39 -12.59 -10.39
CA VAL A 226 -11.81 -13.72 -9.54
C VAL A 226 -12.34 -13.26 -8.17
N LEU A 227 -11.74 -12.23 -7.55
CA LEU A 227 -12.20 -11.67 -6.27
C LEU A 227 -13.45 -10.81 -6.44
N ARG A 228 -13.51 -10.03 -7.52
CA ARG A 228 -14.65 -9.18 -7.88
C ARG A 228 -15.91 -10.00 -8.16
N GLU A 229 -15.74 -11.17 -8.77
CA GLU A 229 -16.82 -12.14 -9.02
C GLU A 229 -17.13 -12.98 -7.78
N ALA A 230 -16.13 -13.20 -6.90
CA ALA A 230 -16.32 -13.96 -5.67
C ALA A 230 -17.30 -13.27 -4.71
N PHE A 231 -17.25 -11.94 -4.58
CA PHE A 231 -18.13 -11.19 -3.68
C PHE A 231 -18.85 -10.08 -4.43
N ALA A 232 -20.17 -10.04 -4.35
CA ALA A 232 -20.98 -8.95 -4.88
C ALA A 232 -21.10 -7.85 -3.81
N THR A 233 -20.29 -6.81 -3.95
CA THR A 233 -20.23 -5.64 -3.07
C THR A 233 -20.40 -4.38 -3.90
N LEU A 234 -20.72 -3.26 -3.26
CA LEU A 234 -20.74 -1.96 -3.93
C LEU A 234 -19.42 -1.60 -4.62
N SER A 235 -18.30 -2.18 -4.18
CA SER A 235 -16.95 -1.90 -4.70
C SER A 235 -16.41 -2.96 -5.66
N SER A 236 -17.15 -4.05 -5.92
CA SER A 236 -16.66 -5.17 -6.73
C SER A 236 -16.26 -4.76 -8.13
N TRP A 237 -16.86 -3.70 -8.67
CA TRP A 237 -16.51 -3.15 -9.97
C TRP A 237 -15.96 -1.73 -9.87
N ARG A 238 -15.37 -1.33 -8.74
CA ARG A 238 -14.65 -0.06 -8.59
C ARG A 238 -13.28 -0.12 -9.28
N ARG A 239 -12.82 1.01 -9.85
CA ARG A 239 -11.43 1.17 -10.30
C ARG A 239 -10.42 0.88 -9.19
N LYS A 240 -9.20 0.49 -9.57
CA LYS A 240 -8.11 0.31 -8.61
C LYS A 240 -7.46 1.66 -8.34
N ASP A 241 -7.61 2.16 -7.11
CA ASP A 241 -6.89 3.32 -6.61
C ASP A 241 -5.78 2.84 -5.66
N PRO A 242 -4.49 3.16 -5.92
CA PRO A 242 -3.45 3.09 -4.89
C PRO A 242 -3.84 3.89 -3.63
N ILE A 243 -3.25 3.56 -2.48
CA ILE A 243 -3.58 4.22 -1.19
C ILE A 243 -3.42 5.75 -1.29
N GLU A 244 -2.37 6.25 -1.96
CA GLU A 244 -2.14 7.68 -2.12
C GLU A 244 -3.20 8.37 -2.99
N VAL A 245 -3.76 7.65 -3.97
CA VAL A 245 -4.83 8.15 -4.83
C VAL A 245 -6.15 8.13 -4.09
N GLY A 246 -6.49 6.98 -3.48
CA GLY A 246 -7.75 6.78 -2.76
C GLY A 246 -7.94 7.74 -1.58
N SER A 247 -6.87 7.98 -0.83
CA SER A 247 -6.86 8.92 0.31
C SER A 247 -6.73 10.39 -0.09
N GLY A 248 -6.35 10.70 -1.34
CA GLY A 248 -6.04 12.06 -1.79
C GLY A 248 -4.62 12.55 -1.45
N ALA A 249 -3.73 11.68 -0.96
CA ALA A 249 -2.34 12.02 -0.64
C ALA A 249 -1.41 12.21 -1.86
N THR A 250 -1.87 11.94 -3.09
CA THR A 250 -1.08 12.06 -4.33
C THR A 250 -0.34 13.41 -4.46
N VAL A 251 -0.97 14.51 -4.01
CA VAL A 251 -0.42 15.87 -4.13
C VAL A 251 0.93 16.06 -3.42
N ILE A 252 1.25 15.21 -2.44
CA ILE A 252 2.57 15.20 -1.76
C ILE A 252 3.70 14.93 -2.75
N GLY A 253 3.42 14.22 -3.85
CA GLY A 253 4.41 13.93 -4.89
C GLY A 253 4.66 15.07 -5.88
N HIS A 254 3.96 16.19 -5.76
CA HIS A 254 4.07 17.32 -6.69
C HIS A 254 4.89 18.46 -6.08
N ASP A 255 5.81 19.05 -6.85
CA ASP A 255 6.68 20.12 -6.35
C ASP A 255 5.92 21.38 -5.90
N ASP A 256 4.72 21.62 -6.46
CA ASP A 256 3.84 22.74 -6.06
C ASP A 256 3.42 22.65 -4.59
N PHE A 257 3.21 21.43 -4.06
CA PHE A 257 2.90 21.23 -2.65
C PHE A 257 4.06 21.70 -1.75
N TRP A 258 5.30 21.53 -2.22
CA TRP A 258 6.50 21.87 -1.47
C TRP A 258 7.01 23.29 -1.74
N ALA A 259 6.43 24.03 -2.69
CA ALA A 259 7.01 25.27 -3.18
C ALA A 259 7.24 26.35 -2.10
N GLN A 260 6.36 26.40 -1.09
CA GLN A 260 6.51 27.33 0.04
C GLN A 260 7.50 26.85 1.09
N LEU A 261 7.65 25.53 1.27
CA LEU A 261 8.53 24.92 2.27
C LEU A 261 9.97 24.72 1.75
N ILE A 262 10.10 24.55 0.43
CA ILE A 262 11.35 24.30 -0.27
C ILE A 262 11.39 25.20 -1.50
N PRO A 263 11.89 26.45 -1.35
CA PRO A 263 12.13 27.34 -2.48
C PRO A 263 13.14 26.74 -3.48
N ASP A 264 13.02 27.10 -4.76
CA ASP A 264 13.84 26.52 -5.83
C ASP A 264 15.35 26.70 -5.59
N ALA A 265 15.77 27.87 -5.11
CA ALA A 265 17.17 28.13 -4.81
C ALA A 265 17.72 27.18 -3.72
N ALA A 266 16.94 26.94 -2.66
CA ALA A 266 17.33 26.01 -1.60
C ALA A 266 17.33 24.56 -2.11
N PHE A 267 16.35 24.20 -2.94
CA PHE A 267 16.30 22.88 -3.59
C PHE A 267 17.55 22.63 -4.43
N ASP A 268 17.93 23.57 -5.29
CA ASP A 268 19.08 23.44 -6.18
C ASP A 268 20.41 23.35 -5.40
N ASP A 269 20.56 24.14 -4.34
CA ASP A 269 21.75 24.11 -3.48
C ASP A 269 21.91 22.77 -2.77
N GLU A 270 20.85 22.28 -2.12
CA GLU A 270 20.89 21.00 -1.39
C GLU A 270 20.97 19.80 -2.32
N LYS A 271 20.33 19.86 -3.50
CA LYS A 271 20.48 18.84 -4.54
C LYS A 271 21.93 18.73 -5.02
N ARG A 272 22.64 19.86 -5.17
CA ARG A 272 24.08 19.86 -5.53
C ARG A 272 24.94 19.28 -4.41
N ASP A 273 24.69 19.65 -3.16
CA ASP A 273 25.40 19.06 -2.00
C ASP A 273 25.19 17.54 -1.92
N ALA A 274 23.94 17.09 -2.02
CA ALA A 274 23.60 15.67 -2.01
C ALA A 274 24.26 14.91 -3.18
N ALA A 275 24.29 15.50 -4.38
CA ALA A 275 24.95 14.92 -5.55
C ALA A 275 26.47 14.79 -5.37
N ALA A 276 27.13 15.79 -4.79
CA ALA A 276 28.55 15.71 -4.44
C ALA A 276 28.86 14.58 -3.45
N ARG A 277 27.88 14.18 -2.65
CA ARG A 277 27.96 13.06 -1.71
C ARG A 277 27.51 11.72 -2.28
N GLY A 278 27.03 11.66 -3.53
CA GLY A 278 26.60 10.43 -4.20
C GLY A 278 25.11 10.10 -4.05
N PHE A 279 24.27 11.08 -3.71
CA PHE A 279 22.80 10.95 -3.70
C PHE A 279 22.17 11.67 -4.90
N GLN A 280 21.20 11.04 -5.54
CA GLN A 280 20.45 11.59 -6.67
C GLN A 280 19.06 12.05 -6.21
N ILE A 281 18.96 13.32 -5.82
CA ILE A 281 17.70 13.94 -5.42
C ILE A 281 16.91 14.34 -6.67
N LYS A 282 15.65 13.90 -6.75
CA LYS A 282 14.85 13.95 -7.99
C LYS A 282 14.00 15.22 -8.03
N ASN A 283 13.22 15.45 -6.99
CA ASN A 283 12.22 16.49 -6.83
C ASN A 283 12.17 16.93 -5.34
N LYS A 284 11.32 17.90 -5.01
CA LYS A 284 11.24 18.49 -3.66
C LYS A 284 10.71 17.50 -2.62
N GLU A 285 9.79 16.61 -3.01
CA GLU A 285 9.35 15.48 -2.16
C GLU A 285 10.55 14.62 -1.75
N HIS A 286 11.38 14.22 -2.72
CA HIS A 286 12.55 13.40 -2.47
C HIS A 286 13.55 14.11 -1.56
N LEU A 287 13.71 15.44 -1.68
CA LEU A 287 14.53 16.23 -0.76
C LEU A 287 13.95 16.26 0.67
N ALA A 288 12.65 16.48 0.82
CA ALA A 288 12.00 16.48 2.13
C ALA A 288 12.17 15.13 2.85
N ASN A 289 11.95 14.03 2.13
CA ASN A 289 12.16 12.67 2.65
C ASN A 289 13.63 12.43 2.99
N PHE A 290 14.55 12.90 2.14
CA PHE A 290 15.99 12.79 2.38
C PHE A 290 16.44 13.57 3.63
N ARG A 291 15.90 14.77 3.88
CA ARG A 291 16.15 15.53 5.11
C ARG A 291 15.70 14.75 6.35
N ALA A 292 14.50 14.16 6.32
CA ALA A 292 14.02 13.30 7.39
C ALA A 292 14.91 12.04 7.56
N PHE A 293 15.44 11.51 6.46
CA PHE A 293 16.36 10.38 6.48
C PHE A 293 17.70 10.72 7.13
N GLU A 294 18.32 11.85 6.76
CA GLU A 294 19.55 12.30 7.41
C GLU A 294 19.33 12.65 8.89
N HIS A 295 18.13 13.13 9.25
CA HIS A 295 17.77 13.32 10.65
C HIS A 295 17.73 11.99 11.42
N ALA A 296 17.11 10.95 10.87
CA ALA A 296 16.98 9.64 11.51
C ALA A 296 18.32 8.87 11.55
N PHE A 297 19.05 8.84 10.44
CA PHE A 297 20.22 7.98 10.25
C PHE A 297 21.57 8.74 10.27
N GLY A 298 21.55 10.04 10.56
CA GLY A 298 22.72 10.90 10.51
C GLY A 298 23.10 11.29 9.09
N ARG A 299 23.99 12.28 8.96
CA ARG A 299 24.55 12.72 7.67
C ARG A 299 25.10 11.53 6.89
N ASP A 300 24.82 11.48 5.59
CA ASP A 300 25.19 10.36 4.69
C ASP A 300 24.58 9.00 5.08
N GLY A 301 23.65 8.95 6.02
CA GLY A 301 23.03 7.73 6.52
C GLY A 301 24.00 6.83 7.28
N VAL A 302 24.98 7.39 7.99
CA VAL A 302 26.02 6.62 8.73
C VAL A 302 25.47 5.63 9.77
N LYS A 303 24.24 5.82 10.26
CA LYS A 303 23.56 4.90 11.19
C LYS A 303 22.57 3.96 10.48
N HIS A 304 22.45 4.06 9.17
CA HIS A 304 21.57 3.19 8.40
C HIS A 304 22.15 1.76 8.39
N PRO A 305 21.32 0.71 8.52
CA PRO A 305 21.82 -0.66 8.66
C PRO A 305 22.45 -1.22 7.38
N LYS A 306 22.06 -0.71 6.20
CA LYS A 306 22.71 -1.09 4.93
C LYS A 306 24.05 -0.37 4.78
N ALA A 307 25.06 -1.10 4.34
CA ALA A 307 26.36 -0.52 4.02
C ALA A 307 26.24 0.47 2.85
N ARG A 308 27.08 1.52 2.88
CA ARG A 308 27.12 2.56 1.86
C ARG A 308 28.55 2.86 1.45
N THR A 309 28.81 2.78 0.15
CA THR A 309 30.11 3.13 -0.43
C THR A 309 29.87 4.01 -1.65
N VAL A 310 30.33 5.26 -1.60
CA VAL A 310 30.11 6.23 -2.69
C VAL A 310 30.61 5.66 -4.02
N GLY A 311 29.75 5.67 -5.03
CA GLY A 311 30.03 5.12 -6.36
C GLY A 311 29.82 3.62 -6.51
N GLN A 312 29.39 2.92 -5.46
CA GLN A 312 29.04 1.49 -5.49
C GLN A 312 27.57 1.27 -5.06
N GLY A 313 27.02 0.09 -5.36
CA GLY A 313 25.64 -0.25 -5.02
C GLY A 313 24.61 0.50 -5.87
N CYS A 314 23.56 1.01 -5.23
CA CYS A 314 22.49 1.71 -5.91
C CYS A 314 22.97 3.02 -6.58
N LEU A 315 22.63 3.21 -7.85
CA LEU A 315 22.92 4.43 -8.63
C LEU A 315 22.33 5.72 -8.03
N GLY A 316 21.27 5.61 -7.22
CA GLY A 316 20.59 6.75 -6.63
C GLY A 316 21.10 7.16 -5.25
N CYS A 317 21.64 6.24 -4.45
CA CYS A 317 21.97 6.52 -3.05
C CYS A 317 23.28 5.90 -2.55
N CYS A 318 23.94 5.09 -3.38
CA CYS A 318 25.17 4.35 -3.07
C CYS A 318 25.06 3.33 -1.92
N PHE A 319 23.85 3.04 -1.43
CA PHE A 319 23.64 1.92 -0.50
C PHE A 319 23.75 0.59 -1.24
N GLU A 320 24.21 -0.44 -0.53
CA GLU A 320 24.32 -1.79 -1.05
C GLU A 320 22.96 -2.29 -1.56
N LEU A 321 23.03 -3.03 -2.67
CA LEU A 321 21.86 -3.54 -3.36
C LEU A 321 22.24 -4.90 -3.99
N PRO A 322 21.45 -5.96 -3.80
CA PRO A 322 21.69 -7.26 -4.41
C PRO A 322 21.85 -7.19 -5.93
N LEU A 323 22.71 -8.04 -6.50
CA LEU A 323 22.95 -8.07 -7.94
C LEU A 323 21.64 -8.36 -8.71
N GLY A 324 21.35 -7.56 -9.72
CA GLY A 324 20.14 -7.70 -10.55
C GLY A 324 18.87 -7.09 -9.94
N GLU A 325 18.95 -6.50 -8.73
CA GLU A 325 17.84 -5.78 -8.14
C GLU A 325 17.75 -4.36 -8.74
N MET A 326 16.74 -4.15 -9.59
CA MET A 326 16.60 -2.92 -10.38
C MET A 326 15.82 -1.82 -9.66
N PHE A 327 15.20 -2.11 -8.52
CA PHE A 327 14.49 -1.14 -7.69
C PHE A 327 15.20 -1.00 -6.33
N CYS A 328 15.47 0.22 -5.89
CA CYS A 328 16.11 0.44 -4.60
C CYS A 328 15.09 0.77 -3.51
N HIS A 329 14.91 -0.14 -2.55
CA HIS A 329 14.00 0.08 -1.41
C HIS A 329 14.42 1.20 -0.44
N VAL A 330 15.64 1.75 -0.55
CA VAL A 330 16.10 2.87 0.29
C VAL A 330 15.72 4.23 -0.32
N CYS A 331 15.82 4.40 -1.63
CA CYS A 331 15.66 5.72 -2.29
C CYS A 331 14.66 5.74 -3.46
N GLY A 332 14.04 4.61 -3.78
CA GLY A 332 13.10 4.51 -4.90
C GLY A 332 13.75 4.69 -6.27
N ALA A 333 15.06 4.48 -6.41
CA ALA A 333 15.71 4.51 -7.72
C ALA A 333 15.24 3.33 -8.58
N TYR A 334 14.89 3.62 -9.84
CA TYR A 334 14.64 2.65 -10.90
C TYR A 334 15.04 3.28 -12.25
N PRO A 335 15.99 2.69 -13.01
CA PRO A 335 16.82 1.56 -12.63
C PRO A 335 17.80 1.91 -11.50
N ALA A 336 17.97 1.03 -10.53
CA ALA A 336 18.89 1.17 -9.42
C ALA A 336 20.32 0.67 -9.71
N GLN A 337 20.50 -0.10 -10.79
CA GLN A 337 21.78 -0.63 -11.27
C GLN A 337 21.88 -0.42 -12.78
N LYS A 338 23.11 -0.49 -13.33
CA LYS A 338 23.31 -0.46 -14.78
C LYS A 338 22.87 -1.80 -15.37
N THR A 339 22.14 -1.78 -16.48
CA THR A 339 21.73 -2.99 -17.19
C THR A 339 22.97 -3.76 -17.66
N GLY A 340 23.13 -5.01 -17.21
CA GLY A 340 24.28 -5.87 -17.56
C GLY A 340 25.47 -5.84 -16.58
N ALA A 341 25.28 -5.28 -15.38
CA ALA A 341 26.20 -5.44 -14.25
C ALA A 341 26.03 -6.80 -13.55
#